data_AF-A0A1M3E521-F1
#
_entry.id   AF-A0A1M3E521-F1
#
_cell.length_a   1.000
_cell.length_b   1.000
_cell.length_c   1.000
_cell.angle_alpha   90.00
_cell.angle_beta   90.00
_cell.angle_gamma   90.00
#
_symmetry.space_group_name_H-M   'P 1'
#
loop_
_entity.id
_entity.type
_entity.pdbx_description
1 polymer ?
#
loop_
_entity_poly.entity_id
_entity_poly.type
_entity_poly.pdbx_seq_one_letter_code
_entity_poly.pdbx_strand_id
1 'polypeptide(L)'
;MRRGRSYYEELYLSKEECRAIAKNAKNNSCWVNYKKEWFTPDEFVQAANSQDIYMHPGYTRFETKAAKIKDPRDMIPRLDARLQELKDIRDQFANKVEDYYMNTNKLKNRS
;
A
#
# COMPACT_ATOMS: atom_id res chain seq x y z
N MET A 1 -28.08 -15.23 -20.07
CA MET A 1 -27.34 -16.31 -19.38
C MET A 1 -25.95 -15.80 -19.02
N ARG A 2 -25.69 -15.42 -17.76
CA ARG A 2 -24.33 -15.08 -17.32
C ARG A 2 -23.56 -16.39 -17.15
N ARG A 3 -22.69 -16.72 -18.11
CA ARG A 3 -21.74 -17.83 -17.99
C ARG A 3 -20.91 -17.61 -16.72
N GLY A 4 -20.77 -18.65 -15.91
CA GLY A 4 -20.02 -18.59 -14.66
C GLY A 4 -18.61 -18.11 -14.94
N ARG A 5 -18.24 -16.98 -14.32
CA ARG A 5 -16.86 -16.49 -14.37
C ARG A 5 -15.97 -17.50 -13.68
N SER A 6 -14.80 -17.76 -14.25
CA SER A 6 -13.80 -18.62 -13.59
C SER A 6 -13.39 -17.96 -12.27
N TYR A 7 -13.15 -18.74 -11.22
CA TYR A 7 -12.67 -18.22 -9.92
C TYR A 7 -11.45 -17.29 -10.07
N TYR A 8 -10.59 -17.57 -11.06
CA TYR A 8 -9.43 -16.73 -11.39
C TYR A 8 -9.79 -15.35 -11.95
N GLU A 9 -10.91 -15.22 -12.67
CA GLU A 9 -11.42 -13.94 -13.21
C GLU A 9 -11.88 -12.98 -12.12
N GLU A 10 -12.31 -13.50 -10.98
CA GLU A 10 -12.78 -12.67 -9.87
C GLU A 10 -11.62 -12.18 -9.00
N LEU A 11 -10.53 -12.95 -8.95
CA LEU A 11 -9.36 -12.64 -8.14
C LEU A 11 -8.39 -11.67 -8.82
N TYR A 12 -8.25 -11.73 -10.15
CA TYR A 12 -7.20 -11.03 -10.88
C TYR A 12 -7.74 -10.15 -12.01
N LEU A 13 -7.04 -9.04 -12.27
CA LEU A 13 -7.37 -8.10 -13.33
C LEU A 13 -6.92 -8.61 -14.70
N SER A 14 -7.82 -8.56 -15.68
CA SER A 14 -7.48 -8.67 -17.10
C SER A 14 -6.59 -7.50 -17.57
N LYS A 15 -5.91 -7.67 -18.72
CA LYS A 15 -5.12 -6.58 -19.33
C LYS A 15 -5.99 -5.37 -19.66
N GLU A 16 -7.22 -5.61 -20.12
CA GLU A 16 -8.21 -4.57 -20.44
C GLU A 16 -8.63 -3.80 -19.18
N GLU A 17 -8.85 -4.49 -18.06
CA GLU A 17 -9.17 -3.85 -16.77
C GLU A 17 -8.00 -3.04 -16.22
N CYS A 18 -6.76 -3.54 -16.32
CA CYS A 18 -5.57 -2.77 -15.96
C CYS A 18 -5.46 -1.49 -16.79
N ARG A 19 -5.69 -1.57 -18.11
CA ARG A 19 -5.70 -0.40 -18.99
C ARG A 19 -6.83 0.57 -18.65
N ALA A 20 -8.01 0.07 -18.30
CA ALA A 20 -9.13 0.91 -17.88
C ALA A 20 -8.81 1.67 -16.58
N ILE A 21 -8.21 1.00 -15.60
CA ILE A 21 -7.75 1.63 -14.35
C ILE A 21 -6.69 2.70 -14.64
N ALA A 22 -5.68 2.39 -15.46
CA ALA A 22 -4.65 3.36 -15.83
C ALA A 22 -5.24 4.58 -16.56
N LYS A 23 -6.17 4.37 -17.51
CA LYS A 23 -6.85 5.46 -18.21
C LYS A 23 -7.63 6.35 -17.24
N ASN A 24 -8.36 5.76 -16.30
CA ASN A 24 -9.10 6.52 -15.29
C ASN A 24 -8.15 7.31 -14.39
N ALA A 25 -7.02 6.72 -13.99
CA ALA A 25 -6.00 7.41 -13.21
C ALA A 25 -5.42 8.61 -13.98
N LYS A 26 -5.13 8.44 -15.28
CA LYS A 26 -4.66 9.52 -16.15
C LYS A 26 -5.66 10.67 -16.27
N ASN A 27 -6.94 10.35 -16.50
CA ASN A 27 -8.00 11.36 -16.60
C ASN A 27 -8.15 12.17 -15.31
N ASN A 28 -8.00 11.51 -14.16
CA ASN A 28 -8.11 12.15 -12.85
C ASN A 28 -6.79 12.74 -12.35
N SER A 29 -5.70 12.71 -13.14
CA SER A 29 -4.36 13.12 -12.71
C SER A 29 -3.86 12.40 -11.44
N CYS A 30 -4.30 11.15 -11.25
CA CYS A 30 -3.98 10.29 -10.10
C CYS A 30 -3.01 9.17 -10.49
N TRP A 31 -2.49 8.49 -9.48
CA TRP A 31 -1.62 7.32 -9.63
C TRP A 31 -2.36 6.03 -9.20
N VAL A 32 -1.83 4.89 -9.61
CA VAL A 32 -2.33 3.57 -9.21
C VAL A 32 -1.48 3.08 -8.04
N ASN A 33 -2.11 2.87 -6.89
CA ASN A 33 -1.51 2.24 -5.72
C ASN A 33 -1.88 0.75 -5.69
N TYR A 34 -0.88 -0.13 -5.69
CA TYR A 34 -1.06 -1.58 -5.63
C TYR A 34 -0.18 -2.19 -4.54
N LYS A 35 -0.80 -2.85 -3.54
CA LYS A 35 -0.09 -3.53 -2.43
C LYS A 35 1.07 -2.73 -1.79
N LYS A 36 0.92 -1.39 -1.69
CA LYS A 36 1.89 -0.41 -1.16
C LYS A 36 2.91 0.14 -2.17
N GLU A 37 2.96 -0.39 -3.38
CA GLU A 37 3.71 0.21 -4.49
C GLU A 37 2.85 1.24 -5.22
N TRP A 38 3.53 2.22 -5.82
CA TRP A 38 2.92 3.31 -6.54
C TRP A 38 3.38 3.28 -7.99
N PHE A 39 2.42 3.36 -8.90
CA PHE A 39 2.65 3.36 -10.33
C PHE A 39 1.99 4.61 -10.91
N THR A 40 2.73 5.35 -11.73
CA THR A 40 2.09 6.23 -12.72
C THR A 40 1.18 5.40 -13.63
N PRO A 41 0.18 6.02 -14.29
CA PRO A 41 -0.67 5.31 -15.24
C PRO A 41 0.11 4.51 -16.30
N ASP A 42 1.20 5.08 -16.83
CA ASP A 42 2.00 4.45 -17.88
C ASP A 42 2.86 3.30 -17.33
N GLU A 43 3.47 3.46 -16.16
CA GLU A 43 4.19 2.38 -15.47
C GLU A 43 3.27 1.21 -15.13
N PHE A 44 2.03 1.47 -14.70
CA PHE A 44 1.06 0.43 -14.39
C PHE A 44 0.72 -0.40 -15.64
N VAL A 45 0.58 0.25 -16.80
CA VAL A 45 0.36 -0.45 -18.09
C VAL A 45 1.58 -1.26 -18.49
N GLN A 46 2.79 -0.73 -18.32
CA GLN A 46 4.02 -1.47 -18.61
C GLN A 46 4.13 -2.71 -17.70
N ALA A 47 3.90 -2.56 -16.41
CA ALA A 47 3.90 -3.67 -15.45
C ALA A 47 2.83 -4.73 -15.76
N ALA A 48 1.64 -4.30 -16.22
CA ALA A 48 0.58 -5.20 -16.69
C ALA A 48 0.96 -5.97 -17.97
N ASN A 49 1.86 -5.42 -18.79
CA ASN A 49 2.30 -6.04 -20.04
C ASN A 49 3.57 -6.89 -19.87
N SER A 50 4.41 -6.60 -18.88
CA SER A 50 5.74 -7.21 -18.68
C SER A 50 5.74 -8.51 -17.88
N GLN A 51 4.60 -8.98 -17.37
CA GLN A 51 4.58 -10.19 -16.55
C GLN A 51 4.63 -11.47 -17.38
N ASP A 52 5.84 -12.02 -17.43
CA ASP A 52 6.16 -13.37 -17.86
C ASP A 52 5.48 -14.45 -16.99
N ILE A 53 4.57 -15.18 -17.67
CA ILE A 53 4.11 -16.58 -17.56
C ILE A 53 3.34 -17.09 -16.30
N TYR A 54 2.22 -17.80 -16.59
CA TYR A 54 1.32 -18.66 -15.78
C TYR A 54 0.23 -17.96 -14.94
N MET A 55 -1.08 -18.21 -15.10
CA MET A 55 -1.78 -19.46 -15.47
C MET A 55 -2.92 -19.35 -16.51
N HIS A 56 -3.25 -18.17 -17.05
CA HIS A 56 -4.32 -18.05 -18.06
C HIS A 56 -4.00 -16.97 -19.11
N PRO A 57 -4.19 -17.26 -20.42
CA PRO A 57 -4.03 -16.26 -21.47
C PRO A 57 -5.13 -15.19 -21.34
N GLY A 58 -4.79 -14.03 -20.78
CA GLY A 58 -5.70 -12.87 -20.67
C GLY A 58 -5.59 -12.06 -19.38
N TYR A 59 -5.06 -12.65 -18.29
CA TYR A 59 -4.99 -11.99 -16.98
C TYR A 59 -3.59 -11.54 -16.61
N THR A 60 -3.53 -10.44 -15.86
CA THR A 60 -2.33 -9.98 -15.16
C THR A 60 -2.34 -10.54 -13.74
N ARG A 61 -1.20 -10.59 -13.04
CA ARG A 61 -1.16 -11.08 -11.64
C ARG A 61 -1.61 -10.04 -10.61
N PHE A 62 -2.21 -8.93 -11.05
CA PHE A 62 -2.72 -7.91 -10.14
C PHE A 62 -4.06 -8.34 -9.54
N GLU A 63 -4.11 -8.47 -8.23
CA GLU A 63 -5.35 -8.79 -7.51
C GLU A 63 -6.37 -7.64 -7.62
N THR A 64 -7.61 -7.97 -7.96
CA THR A 64 -8.70 -7.00 -8.18
C THR A 64 -8.91 -6.07 -6.99
N LYS A 65 -8.86 -6.59 -5.76
CA LYS A 65 -9.09 -5.79 -4.54
C LYS A 65 -7.91 -4.92 -4.11
N ALA A 66 -6.74 -5.11 -4.72
CA ALA A 66 -5.50 -4.47 -4.28
C ALA A 66 -5.14 -3.22 -5.07
N ALA A 67 -5.63 -3.06 -6.31
CA ALA A 67 -5.39 -1.87 -7.13
C ALA A 67 -6.35 -0.74 -6.76
N LYS A 68 -5.81 0.44 -6.40
CA LYS A 68 -6.59 1.62 -6.01
C LYS A 68 -6.06 2.85 -6.74
N ILE A 69 -6.95 3.68 -7.28
CA ILE A 69 -6.57 4.98 -7.85
C ILE A 69 -6.57 6.01 -6.73
N LYS A 70 -5.46 6.74 -6.57
CA LYS A 70 -5.30 7.74 -5.51
C LYS A 70 -4.45 8.90 -6.00
N ASP A 71 -4.71 10.10 -5.47
CA ASP A 71 -3.80 11.22 -5.64
C ASP A 71 -2.56 10.99 -4.74
N PRO A 72 -1.34 10.94 -5.31
CA PRO A 72 -0.13 10.80 -4.51
C PRO A 72 0.12 12.02 -3.59
N ARG A 73 -0.38 13.21 -3.92
CA ARG A 73 -0.21 14.44 -3.13
C ARG A 73 -0.95 14.37 -1.80
N ASP A 74 -2.14 13.76 -1.80
CA ASP A 74 -2.95 13.56 -0.58
C ASP A 74 -2.33 12.55 0.39
N MET A 75 -1.38 11.75 -0.10
CA MET A 75 -0.73 10.72 0.70
C MET A 75 0.46 11.23 1.48
N ILE A 76 1.15 12.27 0.99
CA ILE A 76 2.32 12.84 1.68
C ILE A 76 1.95 13.32 3.09
N PRO A 77 0.93 14.18 3.29
CA PRO A 77 0.56 14.63 4.63
C PRO A 77 0.09 13.49 5.55
N ARG A 78 -0.54 12.45 4.99
CA ARG A 78 -0.98 11.28 5.76
C ARG A 78 0.20 10.44 6.24
N LEU A 79 1.21 10.29 5.39
CA LEU A 79 2.45 9.60 5.76
C LEU A 79 3.22 10.40 6.81
N ASP A 80 3.29 11.72 6.67
CA ASP A 80 3.93 12.61 7.65
C ASP A 80 3.22 12.56 9.01
N ALA A 81 1.89 12.60 9.02
CA ALA A 81 1.10 12.43 10.23
C ALA A 81 1.39 11.07 10.89
N ARG A 82 1.43 9.99 10.11
CA ARG A 82 1.74 8.66 10.63
C ARG A 82 3.17 8.56 11.17
N LEU A 83 4.13 9.21 10.52
CA LEU A 83 5.51 9.31 11.01
C LEU A 83 5.56 10.05 12.35
N GLN A 84 4.79 11.13 12.49
CA GLN A 84 4.72 11.88 13.74
C GLN A 84 4.11 11.04 14.87
N GLU A 85 3.00 10.35 14.62
CA GLU A 85 2.42 9.42 15.60
C GLU A 85 3.43 8.37 16.09
N LEU A 86 4.22 7.80 15.17
CA LEU A 86 5.24 6.81 15.52
C LEU A 86 6.38 7.41 16.34
N LYS A 87 6.78 8.66 16.08
CA LYS A 87 7.75 9.39 16.89
C LYS A 87 7.21 9.63 18.30
N ASP A 88 5.97 10.09 18.42
CA ASP A 88 5.33 10.35 19.71
C ASP A 88 5.25 9.06 20.56
N ILE A 89 4.89 7.93 19.94
CA ILE A 89 4.89 6.61 20.60
C ILE A 89 6.30 6.23 21.06
N ARG A 90 7.31 6.43 20.21
CA ARG A 90 8.70 6.15 20.56
C ARG A 90 9.15 7.00 21.75
N ASP A 91 8.81 8.28 21.77
CA ASP A 91 9.23 9.21 22.82
C ASP A 91 8.52 8.89 24.14
N GLN A 92 7.23 8.57 24.11
CA GLN A 92 6.50 8.07 25.27
C GLN A 92 7.12 6.79 25.83
N PHE A 93 7.54 5.87 24.96
CA PHE A 93 8.20 4.64 25.37
C PHE A 93 9.58 4.92 25.97
N ALA A 94 10.37 5.81 25.36
CA ALA A 94 11.68 6.21 25.86
C ALA A 94 11.58 6.83 27.26
N ASN A 95 10.62 7.74 27.47
CA ASN A 95 10.37 8.35 28.78
C ASN A 95 10.01 7.31 29.84
N LYS A 96 9.12 6.36 29.51
CA LYS A 96 8.75 5.26 30.42
C LYS A 96 9.95 4.39 30.81
N VAL A 97 10.83 4.12 29.85
CA VAL A 97 12.05 3.34 30.10
C VAL A 97 13.00 4.13 31.01
N GLU A 98 13.24 5.40 30.71
CA GLU A 98 14.09 6.26 31.54
C GLU A 98 13.57 6.38 32.98
N ASP A 99 12.27 6.65 33.14
CA ASP A 99 11.61 6.72 34.45
C ASP A 99 11.78 5.43 35.26
N TYR A 100 11.65 4.27 34.61
CA TYR A 100 11.80 2.97 35.25
C TYR A 100 13.23 2.76 35.77
N TYR A 101 14.25 2.98 34.93
CA TYR A 101 15.65 2.73 35.29
C TYR A 101 16.27 3.80 36.20
N MET A 102 15.84 5.06 36.09
CA MET A 102 16.31 6.14 36.97
C MET A 102 15.68 6.04 38.38
N ASN A 103 14.41 5.66 38.49
CA ASN A 103 13.76 5.52 39.79
C ASN A 103 14.16 4.22 40.53
N THR A 104 14.48 3.14 39.81
CA THR A 104 15.02 1.91 40.43
C THR A 104 16.42 2.11 41.03
N ASN A 105 17.27 2.94 40.42
CA ASN A 105 18.58 3.29 41.00
C ASN A 105 18.46 4.18 42.26
N LYS A 106 17.48 5.08 42.31
CA LYS A 106 17.20 5.88 43.54
C LYS A 106 16.73 5.02 44.71
N LEU A 107 16.03 3.92 44.44
CA LEU A 107 15.59 2.97 45.47
C LEU A 107 16.75 2.11 45.98
N LYS A 108 17.68 1.70 45.11
CA LYS A 108 18.90 0.95 45.50
C LYS A 108 19.88 1.76 46.35
N ASN A 109 20.01 3.07 46.12
CA ASN A 109 20.92 3.93 46.88
C ASN A 109 20.32 4.44 48.21
N ARG A 110 19.11 3.99 48.57
CA ARG A 110 18.43 4.31 49.84
C ARG A 110 18.29 3.10 50.77
N SER A 111 18.75 1.93 50.34
CA SER A 111 18.90 0.71 51.15
C SER A 111 20.36 0.55 51.56
#